data_AF-A0A1F5CUA2-F1
#
_entry.id   AF-A0A1F5CUA2-F1
#
_cell.length_a   1.000
_cell.length_b   1.000
_cell.length_c   1.000
_cell.angle_alpha   90.00
_cell.angle_beta   90.00
_cell.angle_gamma   90.00
#
_symmetry.space_group_name_H-M   'P 1'
#
loop_
_entity.id
_entity.type
_entity.pdbx_description
1 polymer ?
#
loop_
_entity_poly.entity_id
_entity_poly.type
_entity_poly.pdbx_seq_one_letter_code
_entity_poly.pdbx_strand_id
1 'polypeptide(L)'
;MVQNKEVFSEISPADFFYRNRDIAGFSNPSRAIYSAIREFVENSLDTCELNAIPPDVYIRISYVSGDMEGPATYKIRVEDNGGGVPPEHIPMAFGRVFYGSKYKLRQTRGTFGLGGTMAILYGQITTHKPVYVMSSTGTSKIHENELTIDIQRNKPVVLSQRTKDNKARWHGTVVELQIEGDYFRAMPKILDYFKQTAMVSPYADIVFVDPRGRLYMFQRNTTKMPSAAKEVKPHPYGVDVETIQRITRATDAKDMASFMTTHFHRVGEKIAQKFLKEAKIDPDLDPKRLASHDIVSLVHHLKSFKEFLPPDASCLSPLGEELLEKGVRKELTPEFVAVDQRKPAAYSGFSFIVETAIAYGGEVQRPGIELYRFANRIPLLYDEASDVSWKVISTLINWRHYKIAPEVPIAIIVHLCSTKIPYKSVGKEFIADRPEVEREILNSVRELARKLSLFISRKASVEREKEKFDIFTKYMPKIAHFSAKLAGKSKDANIEPLLKNISKLDPED
;
A
#
# COMPACT_ATOMS: atom_id res chain seq x y z
N MET A 1 39.33 44.31 3.46
CA MET A 1 38.22 43.56 2.86
C MET A 1 38.68 42.13 2.65
N VAL A 2 38.25 41.20 3.49
CA VAL A 2 38.50 39.77 3.25
C VAL A 2 37.55 39.37 2.13
N GLN A 3 38.08 39.12 0.93
CA GLN A 3 37.30 38.52 -0.14
C GLN A 3 36.86 37.13 0.34
N ASN A 4 35.58 36.98 0.68
CA ASN A 4 34.97 35.65 0.82
C ASN A 4 35.04 34.98 -0.54
N LYS A 5 36.07 34.16 -0.75
CA LYS A 5 36.23 33.36 -1.95
C LYS A 5 35.29 32.16 -1.80
N GLU A 6 34.30 32.05 -2.69
CA GLU A 6 33.38 30.92 -2.68
C GLU A 6 34.15 29.61 -2.91
N VAL A 7 33.93 28.62 -2.04
CA VAL A 7 34.54 27.29 -2.13
C VAL A 7 33.50 26.32 -2.66
N PHE A 8 33.74 25.80 -3.86
CA PHE A 8 32.90 24.77 -4.47
C PHE A 8 33.24 23.39 -3.88
N SER A 9 32.24 22.62 -3.48
CA SER A 9 32.41 21.26 -2.96
C SER A 9 31.30 20.33 -3.48
N GLU A 10 31.63 19.05 -3.65
CA GLU A 10 30.68 17.98 -4.00
C GLU A 10 30.30 17.22 -2.72
N ILE A 11 29.04 16.78 -2.64
CA ILE A 11 28.54 15.96 -1.54
C ILE A 11 28.00 14.64 -2.07
N SER A 12 28.22 13.56 -1.32
CA SER A 12 27.70 12.24 -1.67
C SER A 12 26.18 12.17 -1.44
N PRO A 13 25.47 11.18 -2.01
CA PRO A 13 24.07 10.95 -1.69
C PRO A 13 23.83 10.74 -0.18
N ALA A 14 24.71 9.99 0.49
CA ALA A 14 24.59 9.76 1.93
C ALA A 14 24.80 11.06 2.73
N ASP A 15 25.73 11.92 2.32
CA ASP A 15 25.94 13.24 2.94
C ASP A 15 24.75 14.18 2.68
N PHE A 16 24.17 14.16 1.48
CA PHE A 16 22.96 14.92 1.17
C PHE A 16 21.81 14.55 2.13
N PHE A 17 21.55 13.26 2.33
CA PHE A 17 20.46 12.83 3.21
C PHE A 17 20.78 12.96 4.69
N TYR A 18 22.06 12.87 5.07
CA TYR A 18 22.51 13.24 6.42
C TYR A 18 22.11 14.69 6.74
N ARG A 19 22.34 15.62 5.80
CA ARG A 19 21.99 17.04 5.95
C ARG A 19 20.48 17.30 5.81
N ASN A 20 19.76 16.46 5.06
CA ASN A 20 18.34 16.64 4.71
C ASN A 20 17.46 15.45 5.15
N ARG A 21 17.62 14.99 6.39
CA ARG A 21 16.92 13.82 6.93
C ARG A 21 15.39 13.90 6.84
N ASP A 22 14.84 15.10 6.87
CA ASP A 22 13.41 15.36 6.81
C ASP A 22 12.78 14.84 5.50
N ILE A 23 13.53 14.92 4.38
CA ILE A 23 13.07 14.49 3.05
C ILE A 23 12.80 12.98 3.03
N ALA A 24 13.53 12.21 3.83
CA ALA A 24 13.40 10.76 3.92
C ALA A 24 12.41 10.30 5.01
N GLY A 25 11.69 11.22 5.65
CA GLY A 25 10.74 10.88 6.72
C GLY A 25 11.38 10.68 8.11
N PHE A 26 12.61 11.16 8.30
CA PHE A 26 13.35 11.10 9.58
C PHE A 26 13.44 12.48 10.25
N SER A 27 12.33 13.21 10.25
CA SER A 27 12.30 14.61 10.71
C SER A 27 12.26 14.80 12.22
N ASN A 28 11.65 13.86 12.94
CA ASN A 28 11.60 13.87 14.39
C ASN A 28 11.67 12.43 14.96
N PRO A 29 12.03 12.25 16.24
CA PRO A 29 12.20 10.92 16.84
C PRO A 29 10.96 10.01 16.72
N SER A 30 9.74 10.56 16.80
CA SER A 30 8.50 9.76 16.66
C SER A 30 8.30 9.28 15.23
N ARG A 31 8.54 10.13 14.22
CA ARG A 31 8.47 9.75 12.81
C ARG A 31 9.62 8.82 12.42
N ALA A 32 10.82 9.02 12.97
CA ALA A 32 11.99 8.21 12.65
C ALA A 32 11.80 6.73 13.01
N ILE A 33 11.31 6.44 14.23
CA ILE A 33 11.03 5.06 14.64
C ILE A 33 9.93 4.41 13.81
N TYR A 34 8.86 5.15 13.52
CA TYR A 34 7.80 4.69 12.63
C TYR A 34 8.32 4.38 11.22
N SER A 35 9.07 5.31 10.62
CA SER A 35 9.63 5.17 9.27
C SER A 35 10.59 3.98 9.20
N ALA A 36 11.46 3.80 10.20
CA ALA A 36 12.36 2.64 10.24
C ALA A 36 11.60 1.31 10.23
N ILE A 37 10.58 1.17 11.09
CA ILE A 37 9.75 -0.05 11.16
C ILE A 37 9.05 -0.28 9.82
N ARG A 38 8.37 0.75 9.30
CA ARG A 38 7.66 0.69 8.02
C ARG A 38 8.58 0.20 6.90
N GLU A 39 9.75 0.80 6.74
CA GLU A 39 10.66 0.46 5.63
C GLU A 39 11.19 -0.98 5.72
N PHE A 40 11.51 -1.49 6.91
CA PHE A 40 11.93 -2.88 7.06
C PHE A 40 10.79 -3.87 6.83
N VAL A 41 9.60 -3.60 7.39
CA VAL A 41 8.42 -4.45 7.20
C VAL A 41 7.98 -4.49 5.73
N GLU A 42 7.96 -3.35 5.04
CA GLU A 42 7.66 -3.30 3.60
C GLU A 42 8.65 -4.14 2.77
N ASN A 43 9.94 -4.09 3.11
CA ASN A 43 10.96 -4.90 2.43
C ASN A 43 10.80 -6.39 2.70
N SER A 44 10.48 -6.76 3.95
CA SER A 44 10.17 -8.13 4.34
C SER A 44 8.95 -8.68 3.59
N LEU A 45 7.86 -7.92 3.51
CA LEU A 45 6.66 -8.32 2.76
C LEU A 45 6.94 -8.43 1.26
N ASP A 46 7.67 -7.46 0.68
CA ASP A 46 8.04 -7.50 -0.74
C ASP A 46 8.87 -8.75 -1.08
N THR A 47 9.85 -9.14 -0.25
CA THR A 47 10.67 -10.33 -0.54
C THR A 47 9.88 -11.63 -0.43
N CYS A 48 8.98 -11.75 0.55
CA CYS A 48 8.13 -12.92 0.70
C CYS A 48 7.17 -13.07 -0.49
N GLU A 49 6.47 -12.00 -0.87
CA GLU A 49 5.50 -12.03 -1.97
C GLU A 49 6.14 -12.28 -3.34
N LEU A 50 7.34 -11.74 -3.59
CA LEU A 50 8.07 -11.99 -4.82
C LEU A 50 8.47 -13.45 -5.00
N ASN A 51 8.71 -14.16 -3.89
CA ASN A 51 9.05 -15.57 -3.88
C ASN A 51 7.83 -16.47 -3.65
N ALA A 52 6.61 -15.90 -3.63
CA ALA A 52 5.37 -16.60 -3.30
C ALA A 52 5.47 -17.40 -1.99
N ILE A 53 6.10 -16.80 -0.97
CA ILE A 53 6.18 -17.32 0.40
C ILE A 53 5.20 -16.53 1.26
N PRO A 54 4.24 -17.18 1.94
CA PRO A 54 3.38 -16.50 2.90
C PRO A 54 4.22 -15.85 4.03
N PRO A 55 4.15 -14.51 4.21
CA PRO A 55 5.09 -13.80 5.07
C PRO A 55 4.91 -14.14 6.55
N ASP A 56 6.01 -14.50 7.21
CA ASP A 56 6.15 -14.51 8.67
C ASP A 56 7.10 -13.38 9.05
N VAL A 57 6.58 -12.32 9.67
CA VAL A 57 7.37 -11.15 10.03
C VAL A 57 7.36 -10.96 11.54
N TYR A 58 8.54 -11.04 12.15
CA TYR A 58 8.75 -10.80 13.57
C TYR A 58 9.44 -9.45 13.78
N ILE A 59 8.82 -8.59 14.58
CA ILE A 59 9.32 -7.26 14.94
C ILE A 59 9.48 -7.21 16.45
N ARG A 60 10.65 -6.74 16.91
CA ARG A 60 10.88 -6.43 18.32
C ARG A 60 11.53 -5.06 18.46
N ILE A 61 10.95 -4.22 19.31
CA ILE A 61 11.58 -2.99 19.77
C ILE A 61 11.96 -3.20 21.22
N SER A 62 13.24 -3.01 21.56
CA SER A 62 13.73 -3.09 22.93
C SER A 62 14.26 -1.73 23.37
N TYR A 63 13.86 -1.27 24.55
CA TYR A 63 14.48 -0.09 25.16
C TYR A 63 15.95 -0.37 25.50
N VAL A 64 16.81 0.61 25.23
CA VAL A 64 18.25 0.53 25.53
C VAL A 64 18.64 1.53 26.61
N SER A 65 18.32 2.81 26.42
CA SER A 65 18.70 3.90 27.33
C SER A 65 17.89 5.17 27.04
N GLY A 66 17.81 6.11 27.99
CA GLY A 66 17.11 7.39 27.85
C GLY A 66 15.75 7.42 28.56
N ASP A 67 14.89 8.40 28.23
CA ASP A 67 13.56 8.50 28.84
C ASP A 67 12.52 7.71 28.04
N MET A 68 11.87 6.72 28.65
CA MET A 68 10.83 5.91 27.98
C MET A 68 9.57 6.72 27.60
N GLU A 69 9.33 7.84 28.27
CA GLU A 69 8.18 8.72 27.99
C GLU A 69 8.55 9.88 27.03
N GLY A 70 9.79 9.88 26.55
CA GLY A 70 10.31 10.85 25.59
C GLY A 70 11.29 10.23 24.57
N PRO A 71 12.22 11.03 24.03
CA PRO A 71 13.30 10.55 23.18
C PRO A 71 14.24 9.61 23.95
N ALA A 72 14.36 8.38 23.45
CA ALA A 72 15.23 7.34 23.99
C ALA A 72 15.89 6.55 22.86
N THR A 73 16.92 5.80 23.22
CA THR A 73 17.55 4.83 22.31
C THR A 73 16.77 3.51 22.35
N TYR A 74 16.35 3.06 21.18
CA TYR A 74 15.65 1.81 20.98
C TYR A 74 16.43 0.92 20.03
N LYS A 75 16.43 -0.38 20.32
CA LYS A 75 16.95 -1.43 19.45
C LYS A 75 15.79 -2.05 18.69
N ILE A 76 15.79 -1.91 17.37
CA ILE A 76 14.79 -2.47 16.47
C ILE A 76 15.38 -3.73 15.84
N ARG A 77 14.65 -4.83 15.92
CA ARG A 77 14.93 -6.08 15.21
C ARG A 77 13.72 -6.42 14.34
N VAL A 78 13.95 -6.64 13.04
CA VAL A 78 12.97 -7.16 12.09
C VAL A 78 13.52 -8.43 11.48
N GLU A 79 12.71 -9.48 11.48
CA GLU A 79 13.03 -10.79 10.95
C GLU A 79 11.92 -11.26 10.02
N ASP A 80 12.31 -11.80 8.87
CA ASP A 80 11.38 -12.37 7.89
C ASP A 80 11.80 -13.77 7.44
N ASN A 81 10.83 -14.50 6.88
CA ASN A 81 11.01 -15.78 6.19
C ASN A 81 11.14 -15.61 4.66
N GLY A 82 11.64 -14.47 4.19
CA GLY A 82 11.72 -14.15 2.76
C GLY A 82 12.78 -14.96 2.00
N GLY A 83 13.07 -14.53 0.76
CA GLY A 83 14.09 -15.17 -0.07
C GLY A 83 15.55 -14.92 0.35
N GLY A 84 15.77 -14.07 1.36
CA GLY A 84 17.10 -13.63 1.77
C GLY A 84 17.80 -12.70 0.77
N VAL A 85 19.02 -12.29 1.13
CA VAL A 85 19.91 -11.47 0.31
C VAL A 85 21.19 -12.26 0.05
N PRO A 86 21.65 -12.40 -1.21
CA PRO A 86 22.89 -13.08 -1.53
C PRO A 86 24.10 -12.44 -0.81
N PRO A 87 25.06 -13.22 -0.31
CA PRO A 87 26.15 -12.75 0.53
C PRO A 87 26.97 -11.62 -0.09
N GLU A 88 27.20 -11.68 -1.40
CA GLU A 88 27.92 -10.67 -2.18
C GLU A 88 27.22 -9.30 -2.22
N HIS A 89 25.90 -9.29 -2.00
CA HIS A 89 25.08 -8.09 -2.06
C HIS A 89 24.75 -7.51 -0.68
N ILE A 90 24.93 -8.26 0.42
CA ILE A 90 24.56 -7.81 1.78
C ILE A 90 25.20 -6.45 2.12
N PRO A 91 26.54 -6.25 2.03
CA PRO A 91 27.12 -4.96 2.39
C PRO A 91 26.57 -3.80 1.56
N MET A 92 26.39 -4.02 0.27
CA MET A 92 25.93 -2.99 -0.65
C MET A 92 24.45 -2.66 -0.47
N ALA A 93 23.60 -3.67 -0.22
CA ALA A 93 22.17 -3.51 0.00
C ALA A 93 21.85 -2.70 1.26
N PHE A 94 22.67 -2.84 2.32
CA PHE A 94 22.42 -2.19 3.61
C PHE A 94 23.32 -0.99 3.90
N GLY A 95 24.41 -0.79 3.14
CA GLY A 95 25.38 0.29 3.39
C GLY A 95 25.69 1.20 2.21
N ARG A 96 24.94 1.14 1.10
CA ARG A 96 25.04 2.09 -0.01
C ARG A 96 23.67 2.68 -0.36
N VAL A 97 23.56 4.00 -0.33
CA VAL A 97 22.36 4.72 -0.77
C VAL A 97 22.21 4.58 -2.28
N PHE A 98 20.98 4.36 -2.76
CA PHE A 98 20.66 4.06 -4.16
C PHE A 98 21.33 2.79 -4.68
N TYR A 99 21.38 1.75 -3.86
CA TYR A 99 21.69 0.40 -4.29
C TYR A 99 20.52 -0.53 -3.97
N GLY A 100 20.10 -1.34 -4.95
CA GLY A 100 18.99 -2.26 -4.75
C GLY A 100 18.53 -2.92 -6.04
N SER A 101 17.64 -3.90 -5.89
CA SER A 101 17.06 -4.66 -7.01
C SER A 101 15.77 -4.02 -7.58
N LYS A 102 15.31 -2.90 -7.01
CA LYS A 102 14.00 -2.27 -7.30
C LYS A 102 14.02 -1.23 -8.44
N TYR A 103 15.05 -1.19 -9.29
CA TYR A 103 15.13 -0.23 -10.42
C TYR A 103 14.36 -0.66 -11.67
N LYS A 104 13.89 -1.90 -11.69
CA LYS A 104 13.05 -2.43 -12.77
C LYS A 104 11.62 -1.93 -12.59
N LEU A 105 10.96 -1.55 -13.70
CA LEU A 105 9.59 -1.07 -13.65
C LEU A 105 8.65 -2.25 -13.31
N ARG A 106 8.28 -2.34 -12.03
CA ARG A 106 7.43 -3.38 -11.45
C ARG A 106 6.68 -2.77 -10.27
N GLN A 107 5.48 -3.26 -9.99
CA GLN A 107 4.79 -2.92 -8.76
C GLN A 107 5.55 -3.46 -7.55
N THR A 108 5.95 -2.56 -6.65
CA THR A 108 6.58 -2.86 -5.36
C THR A 108 6.11 -1.85 -4.32
N ARG A 109 6.25 -2.18 -3.03
CA ARG A 109 6.04 -1.19 -1.94
C ARG A 109 7.16 -0.14 -1.95
N GLY A 110 8.41 -0.60 -1.92
CA GLY A 110 9.59 0.26 -2.00
C GLY A 110 9.85 0.82 -3.42
N THR A 111 10.29 2.08 -3.55
CA THR A 111 10.48 2.74 -4.87
C THR A 111 11.94 3.12 -5.19
N PHE A 112 12.79 3.38 -4.19
CA PHE A 112 14.12 4.00 -4.45
C PHE A 112 15.34 3.27 -3.86
N GLY A 113 15.16 2.12 -3.20
CA GLY A 113 16.28 1.47 -2.48
C GLY A 113 16.92 2.40 -1.44
N LEU A 114 16.10 3.28 -0.86
CA LEU A 114 16.53 4.38 0.01
C LEU A 114 16.17 4.12 1.48
N GLY A 115 14.93 3.72 1.76
CA GLY A 115 14.36 3.80 3.11
C GLY A 115 15.08 2.95 4.16
N GLY A 116 15.40 1.68 3.87
CA GLY A 116 16.15 0.83 4.80
C GLY A 116 17.54 1.37 5.10
N THR A 117 18.27 1.82 4.08
CA THR A 117 19.58 2.46 4.23
C THR A 117 19.48 3.78 5.00
N MET A 118 18.38 4.52 4.86
CA MET A 118 18.13 5.74 5.64
C MET A 118 17.87 5.46 7.11
N ALA A 119 17.16 4.39 7.44
CA ALA A 119 16.99 3.95 8.82
C ALA A 119 18.35 3.60 9.46
N ILE A 120 19.21 2.91 8.71
CA ILE A 120 20.58 2.56 9.14
C ILE A 120 21.43 3.83 9.32
N LEU A 121 21.39 4.74 8.35
CA LEU A 121 22.12 6.00 8.41
C LEU A 121 21.69 6.82 9.63
N TYR A 122 20.38 6.97 9.84
CA TYR A 122 19.81 7.67 10.98
C TYR A 122 20.23 7.02 12.31
N GLY A 123 20.19 5.68 12.41
CA GLY A 123 20.66 4.94 13.58
C GLY A 123 22.15 5.18 13.86
N GLN A 124 22.99 5.15 12.82
CA GLN A 124 24.41 5.42 12.95
C GLN A 124 24.71 6.85 13.39
N ILE A 125 23.98 7.85 12.87
CA ILE A 125 24.19 9.25 13.24
C ILE A 125 23.77 9.51 14.69
N THR A 126 22.68 8.88 15.13
CA THR A 126 22.09 9.14 16.46
C THR A 126 22.75 8.31 17.56
N THR A 127 23.15 7.07 17.28
CA THR A 127 23.66 6.14 18.31
C THR A 127 25.12 5.75 18.12
N HIS A 128 25.70 6.02 16.94
CA HIS A 128 27.04 5.58 16.55
C HIS A 128 27.26 4.06 16.66
N LYS A 129 26.18 3.27 16.57
CA LYS A 129 26.23 1.81 16.57
C LYS A 129 26.13 1.25 15.15
N PRO A 130 26.80 0.11 14.87
CA PRO A 130 26.65 -0.58 13.59
C PRO A 130 25.26 -1.22 13.46
N VAL A 131 24.84 -1.45 12.22
CA VAL A 131 23.72 -2.35 11.93
C VAL A 131 24.22 -3.79 11.88
N TYR A 132 23.46 -4.70 12.46
CA TYR A 132 23.65 -6.14 12.33
C TYR A 132 22.66 -6.68 11.29
N VAL A 133 23.18 -7.45 10.33
CA VAL A 133 22.39 -8.09 9.28
C VAL A 133 22.74 -9.57 9.22
N MET A 134 21.74 -10.44 9.32
CA MET A 134 21.86 -11.87 9.11
C MET A 134 20.96 -12.29 7.95
N SER A 135 21.48 -13.01 6.96
CA SER A 135 20.66 -13.46 5.83
C SER A 135 21.10 -14.81 5.27
N SER A 136 20.13 -15.55 4.72
CA SER A 136 20.36 -16.76 3.96
C SER A 136 19.29 -16.92 2.89
N THR A 137 19.70 -17.42 1.73
CA THR A 137 18.82 -17.77 0.61
C THR A 137 18.32 -19.23 0.68
N GLY A 138 18.38 -19.86 1.86
CA GLY A 138 18.05 -21.28 2.06
C GLY A 138 19.19 -22.24 1.70
N THR A 139 20.40 -21.71 1.46
CA THR A 139 21.61 -22.50 1.22
C THR A 139 22.15 -23.09 2.53
N SER A 140 23.22 -23.89 2.47
CA SER A 140 23.86 -24.49 3.66
C SER A 140 24.54 -23.48 4.59
N LYS A 141 24.49 -22.17 4.30
CA LYS A 141 25.18 -21.13 5.04
C LYS A 141 24.24 -19.98 5.41
N ILE A 142 24.46 -19.42 6.59
CA ILE A 142 23.89 -18.16 7.06
C ILE A 142 25.02 -17.15 7.17
N HIS A 143 24.85 -15.97 6.59
CA HIS A 143 25.85 -14.92 6.59
C HIS A 143 25.43 -13.80 7.55
N GLU A 144 26.31 -13.46 8.49
CA GLU A 144 26.15 -12.38 9.45
C GLU A 144 27.15 -11.26 9.15
N ASN A 145 26.68 -10.03 9.12
CA ASN A 145 27.48 -8.85 8.86
C ASN A 145 27.16 -7.76 9.88
N GLU A 146 28.20 -7.12 10.42
CA GLU A 146 28.07 -5.85 11.14
C GLU A 146 28.65 -4.76 10.26
N LEU A 147 27.83 -3.76 9.95
CA LEU A 147 28.12 -2.74 8.94
C LEU A 147 27.93 -1.33 9.51
N THR A 148 28.75 -0.40 9.01
CA THR A 148 28.50 1.04 9.07
C THR A 148 28.55 1.63 7.66
N ILE A 149 28.13 2.88 7.51
CA ILE A 149 28.13 3.63 6.26
C ILE A 149 29.20 4.71 6.34
N ASP A 150 30.15 4.70 5.41
CA ASP A 150 30.98 5.86 5.12
C ASP A 150 30.11 6.90 4.40
N ILE A 151 29.68 7.91 5.15
CA ILE A 151 28.78 8.97 4.68
C ILE A 151 29.44 9.80 3.57
N GLN A 152 30.74 10.07 3.66
CA GLN A 152 31.45 10.89 2.68
C GLN A 152 31.60 10.15 1.35
N ARG A 153 31.86 8.84 1.39
CA ARG A 153 32.09 8.04 0.18
C ARG A 153 30.85 7.30 -0.33
N ASN A 154 29.75 7.30 0.43
CA ASN A 154 28.55 6.49 0.18
C ASN A 154 28.89 5.01 -0.07
N LYS A 155 29.65 4.42 0.87
CA LYS A 155 30.11 3.02 0.79
C LYS A 155 29.91 2.31 2.12
N PRO A 156 29.63 0.99 2.10
CA PRO A 156 29.61 0.20 3.31
C PRO A 156 31.02 0.04 3.88
N VAL A 157 31.11 0.06 5.20
CA VAL A 157 32.29 -0.33 5.98
C VAL A 157 31.91 -1.58 6.76
N VAL A 158 32.51 -2.72 6.36
CA VAL A 158 32.26 -4.01 7.01
C VAL A 158 33.16 -4.11 8.24
N LEU A 159 32.54 -4.16 9.43
CA LEU A 159 33.26 -4.29 10.70
C LEU A 159 33.52 -5.76 11.06
N SER A 160 32.54 -6.62 10.79
CA SER A 160 32.60 -8.04 11.07
C SER A 160 31.79 -8.80 10.04
N GLN A 161 32.31 -9.95 9.60
CA GLN A 161 31.62 -10.87 8.71
C GLN A 161 31.81 -12.29 9.23
N ARG A 162 30.72 -12.98 9.55
CA ARG A 162 30.72 -14.36 10.01
C ARG A 162 29.84 -15.21 9.12
N THR A 163 30.17 -16.50 9.02
CA THR A 163 29.35 -17.48 8.32
C THR A 163 29.07 -18.65 9.26
N LYS A 164 27.80 -19.02 9.38
CA LYS A 164 27.34 -20.14 10.20
C LYS A 164 26.74 -21.24 9.32
N ASP A 165 26.81 -22.47 9.78
CA ASP A 165 26.15 -23.60 9.12
C ASP A 165 24.64 -23.49 9.25
N ASN A 166 23.93 -23.66 8.14
CA ASN A 166 22.48 -23.59 8.05
C ASN A 166 21.86 -25.00 7.97
N LYS A 167 21.99 -25.76 9.06
CA LYS A 167 21.47 -27.15 9.10
C LYS A 167 19.96 -27.22 8.88
N ALA A 168 19.22 -26.19 9.32
CA ALA A 168 17.78 -26.10 9.18
C ALA A 168 17.31 -25.56 7.81
N ARG A 169 18.24 -25.16 6.92
CA ARG A 169 17.94 -24.48 5.64
C ARG A 169 17.01 -23.28 5.81
N TRP A 170 17.20 -22.53 6.89
CA TRP A 170 16.50 -21.28 7.12
C TRP A 170 16.75 -20.31 5.96
N HIS A 171 15.71 -19.62 5.53
CA HIS A 171 15.78 -18.57 4.52
C HIS A 171 15.10 -17.33 5.07
N GLY A 172 15.66 -16.16 4.77
CA GLY A 172 15.15 -14.91 5.29
C GLY A 172 16.23 -13.88 5.58
N THR A 173 15.81 -12.79 6.20
CA THR A 173 16.70 -11.72 6.62
C THR A 173 16.34 -11.25 8.02
N VAL A 174 17.36 -11.00 8.84
CA VAL A 174 17.25 -10.31 10.11
C VAL A 174 18.06 -9.02 10.02
N VAL A 175 17.41 -7.90 10.32
CA VAL A 175 18.06 -6.59 10.44
C VAL A 175 17.87 -6.09 11.85
N GLU A 176 18.96 -5.68 12.47
CA GLU A 176 18.97 -5.17 13.83
C GLU A 176 19.81 -3.89 13.92
N LEU A 177 19.21 -2.81 14.41
CA LEU A 177 19.87 -1.51 14.55
C LEU A 177 19.41 -0.80 15.82
N GLN A 178 20.24 0.14 16.29
CA GLN A 178 19.85 1.08 17.35
C GLN A 178 19.56 2.45 16.73
N ILE A 179 18.46 3.06 17.16
CA ILE A 179 18.05 4.40 16.75
C ILE A 179 17.61 5.21 17.97
N GLU A 180 17.75 6.52 17.89
CA GLU A 180 16.99 7.42 18.77
C GLU A 180 15.54 7.52 18.28
N GLY A 181 14.57 7.46 19.18
CA GLY A 181 13.16 7.51 18.82
C GLY A 181 12.29 7.94 19.99
N ASP A 182 11.04 8.30 19.71
CA ASP A 182 10.01 8.52 20.75
C ASP A 182 8.89 7.52 20.49
N TYR A 183 9.02 6.34 21.12
CA TYR A 183 8.07 5.26 20.96
C TYR A 183 6.70 5.60 21.58
N PHE A 184 6.67 6.30 22.72
CA PHE A 184 5.44 6.63 23.42
C PHE A 184 4.47 7.40 22.50
N ARG A 185 4.97 8.41 21.78
CA ARG A 185 4.16 9.17 20.81
C ARG A 185 3.92 8.43 19.50
N ALA A 186 4.86 7.59 19.06
CA ALA A 186 4.75 6.84 17.80
C ALA A 186 3.84 5.61 17.89
N MET A 187 3.65 5.05 19.10
CA MET A 187 2.98 3.76 19.33
C MET A 187 1.59 3.66 18.68
N PRO A 188 0.67 4.65 18.80
CA PRO A 188 -0.63 4.56 18.14
C PRO A 188 -0.52 4.39 16.63
N LYS A 189 0.37 5.15 15.98
CA LYS A 189 0.58 5.08 14.52
C LYS A 189 1.28 3.79 14.09
N ILE A 190 2.19 3.25 14.90
CA ILE A 190 2.81 1.95 14.64
C ILE A 190 1.76 0.83 14.69
N LEU A 191 0.86 0.86 15.69
CA LEU A 191 -0.22 -0.12 15.80
C LEU A 191 -1.24 0.02 14.66
N ASP A 192 -1.63 1.26 14.30
CA ASP A 192 -2.48 1.52 13.13
C ASP A 192 -1.84 0.96 11.85
N TYR A 193 -0.53 1.14 11.67
CA TYR A 193 0.20 0.60 10.53
C TYR A 193 0.13 -0.92 10.47
N PHE A 194 0.37 -1.61 11.58
CA PHE A 194 0.28 -3.07 11.61
C PHE A 194 -1.15 -3.57 11.39
N LYS A 195 -2.15 -2.95 12.03
CA LYS A 195 -3.57 -3.29 11.82
C LYS A 195 -3.97 -3.12 10.35
N GLN A 196 -3.62 -1.98 9.75
CA GLN A 196 -3.93 -1.72 8.34
C GLN A 196 -3.12 -2.61 7.38
N THR A 197 -1.87 -2.93 7.72
CA THR A 197 -1.06 -3.89 6.92
C THR A 197 -1.67 -5.28 6.96
N ALA A 198 -2.13 -5.74 8.13
CA ALA A 198 -2.83 -7.01 8.27
C ALA A 198 -4.15 -7.07 7.47
N MET A 199 -4.82 -5.93 7.29
CA MET A 199 -6.00 -5.79 6.44
C MET A 199 -5.69 -6.02 4.96
N VAL A 200 -4.60 -5.46 4.42
CA VAL A 200 -4.22 -5.63 3.00
C VAL A 200 -3.25 -6.77 2.74
N SER A 201 -2.86 -7.49 3.77
CA SER A 201 -2.03 -8.69 3.69
C SER A 201 -2.61 -9.78 4.63
N PRO A 202 -3.85 -10.25 4.37
CA PRO A 202 -4.53 -11.24 5.21
C PRO A 202 -3.83 -12.61 5.24
N TYR A 203 -2.82 -12.79 4.37
CA TYR A 203 -1.97 -13.97 4.25
C TYR A 203 -0.64 -13.88 5.00
N ALA A 204 -0.39 -12.77 5.72
CA ALA A 204 0.83 -12.57 6.50
C ALA A 204 0.57 -12.76 8.00
N ASP A 205 1.51 -13.40 8.69
CA ASP A 205 1.62 -13.36 10.14
C ASP A 205 2.56 -12.23 10.54
N ILE A 206 2.07 -11.28 11.33
CA ILE A 206 2.87 -10.17 11.85
C ILE A 206 2.87 -10.25 13.37
N VAL A 207 4.05 -10.47 13.93
CA VAL A 207 4.27 -10.53 15.38
C VAL A 207 5.08 -9.31 15.81
N PHE A 208 4.53 -8.50 16.69
CA PHE A 208 5.17 -7.29 17.18
C PHE A 208 5.31 -7.33 18.71
N VAL A 209 6.55 -7.21 19.19
CA VAL A 209 6.88 -7.07 20.61
C VAL A 209 7.36 -5.65 20.87
N ASP A 210 6.64 -4.95 21.74
CA ASP A 210 6.96 -3.56 22.06
C ASP A 210 8.05 -3.42 23.15
N PRO A 211 8.56 -2.19 23.40
CA PRO A 211 9.58 -1.95 24.43
C PRO A 211 9.16 -2.32 25.85
N ARG A 212 7.84 -2.40 26.12
CA ARG A 212 7.28 -2.79 27.42
C ARG A 212 7.05 -4.30 27.52
N GLY A 213 7.39 -5.06 26.48
CA GLY A 213 7.19 -6.50 26.41
C GLY A 213 5.77 -6.94 26.04
N ARG A 214 4.90 -6.02 25.60
CA ARG A 214 3.56 -6.37 25.11
C ARG A 214 3.68 -7.05 23.75
N LEU A 215 3.03 -8.19 23.64
CA LEU A 215 2.95 -8.98 22.41
C LEU A 215 1.66 -8.64 21.65
N TYR A 216 1.82 -8.23 20.41
CA TYR A 216 0.75 -8.02 19.44
C TYR A 216 0.90 -9.07 18.33
N MET A 217 -0.18 -9.78 18.01
CA MET A 217 -0.18 -10.81 16.99
C MET A 217 -1.30 -10.55 15.99
N PHE A 218 -0.92 -10.35 14.73
CA PHE A 218 -1.84 -10.25 13.61
C PHE A 218 -1.69 -11.52 12.77
N GLN A 219 -2.51 -12.53 13.08
CA GLN A 219 -2.40 -13.85 12.45
C GLN A 219 -3.03 -13.85 11.06
N ARG A 220 -2.48 -14.59 10.10
CA ARG A 220 -3.09 -14.78 8.78
C ARG A 220 -4.41 -15.55 8.90
N ASN A 221 -5.36 -15.26 8.01
CA ASN A 221 -6.60 -16.04 7.88
C ASN A 221 -6.69 -16.85 6.58
N THR A 222 -5.68 -16.72 5.71
CA THR A 222 -5.60 -17.42 4.42
C THR A 222 -4.14 -17.65 4.07
N THR A 223 -3.83 -18.72 3.32
CA THR A 223 -2.50 -18.93 2.72
C THR A 223 -2.47 -18.55 1.24
N LYS A 224 -3.65 -18.28 0.65
CA LYS A 224 -3.78 -17.81 -0.73
C LYS A 224 -3.20 -16.41 -0.86
N MET A 225 -2.22 -16.28 -1.74
CA MET A 225 -1.60 -15.01 -2.09
C MET A 225 -2.01 -14.54 -3.48
N PRO A 226 -1.96 -13.22 -3.74
CA PRO A 226 -2.13 -12.68 -5.09
C PRO A 226 -0.97 -13.10 -6.00
N SER A 227 -1.18 -13.07 -7.31
CA SER A 227 -0.14 -13.39 -8.30
C SER A 227 1.02 -12.40 -8.22
N ALA A 228 2.26 -12.87 -8.19
CA ALA A 228 3.43 -12.00 -8.09
C ALA A 228 3.49 -10.95 -9.23
N ALA A 229 3.88 -9.72 -8.89
CA ALA A 229 4.06 -8.65 -9.86
C ALA A 229 5.19 -9.00 -10.86
N LYS A 230 4.99 -8.64 -12.12
CA LYS A 230 5.96 -8.89 -13.20
C LYS A 230 6.66 -7.60 -13.61
N GLU A 231 7.90 -7.73 -14.06
CA GLU A 231 8.61 -6.63 -14.70
C GLU A 231 7.96 -6.28 -16.04
N VAL A 232 7.85 -4.99 -16.34
CA VAL A 232 7.27 -4.49 -17.58
C VAL A 232 8.16 -3.45 -18.22
N LYS A 233 8.10 -3.36 -19.55
CA LYS A 233 8.75 -2.31 -20.33
C LYS A 233 8.06 -0.96 -20.11
N PRO A 234 8.75 0.18 -20.29
CA PRO A 234 8.10 1.48 -20.26
C PRO A 234 7.08 1.62 -21.40
N HIS A 235 5.95 2.25 -21.11
CA HIS A 235 4.96 2.58 -22.13
C HIS A 235 5.31 3.89 -22.84
N PRO A 236 5.15 4.02 -24.17
CA PRO A 236 5.46 5.25 -24.93
C PRO A 236 5.00 6.57 -24.29
N TYR A 237 3.73 6.68 -23.88
CA TYR A 237 3.19 7.87 -23.22
C TYR A 237 3.92 8.31 -21.95
N GLY A 238 4.55 7.38 -21.23
CA GLY A 238 5.16 7.63 -19.92
C GLY A 238 6.65 7.93 -19.96
N VAL A 239 7.23 8.00 -21.15
CA VAL A 239 8.69 8.12 -21.32
C VAL A 239 9.10 9.60 -21.42
N ASP A 240 10.27 9.92 -20.86
CA ASP A 240 10.92 11.23 -20.95
C ASP A 240 12.24 11.14 -21.73
N VAL A 241 12.84 12.31 -21.98
CA VAL A 241 14.08 12.45 -22.78
C VAL A 241 15.22 11.64 -22.19
N GLU A 242 15.41 11.69 -20.87
CA GLU A 242 16.48 10.95 -20.18
C GLU A 242 16.28 9.43 -20.31
N THR A 243 15.04 8.96 -20.19
CA THR A 243 14.72 7.55 -20.35
C THR A 243 15.02 7.09 -21.78
N ILE A 244 14.64 7.87 -22.80
CA ILE A 244 15.02 7.56 -24.20
C ILE A 244 16.54 7.51 -24.34
N GLN A 245 17.27 8.51 -23.84
CA GLN A 245 18.74 8.52 -23.92
C GLN A 245 19.37 7.29 -23.29
N ARG A 246 18.88 6.84 -22.12
CA ARG A 246 19.36 5.62 -21.47
C ARG A 246 19.11 4.38 -22.32
N ILE A 247 17.89 4.24 -22.84
CA ILE A 247 17.51 3.11 -23.69
C ILE A 247 18.36 3.13 -24.97
N THR A 248 18.53 4.28 -25.61
CA THR A 248 19.35 4.45 -26.82
C THR A 248 20.83 4.13 -26.57
N ARG A 249 21.40 4.46 -25.41
CA ARG A 249 22.80 4.09 -25.09
C ARG A 249 22.97 2.59 -24.85
N ALA A 250 21.97 1.94 -24.26
CA ALA A 250 22.02 0.53 -23.88
C ALA A 250 21.46 -0.43 -24.94
N THR A 251 20.78 0.07 -25.98
CA THR A 251 20.11 -0.77 -26.97
C THR A 251 21.07 -1.55 -27.87
N ASP A 252 20.68 -2.77 -28.21
CA ASP A 252 21.30 -3.58 -29.27
C ASP A 252 20.52 -3.52 -30.60
N ALA A 253 19.37 -2.83 -30.63
CA ALA A 253 18.59 -2.63 -31.86
C ALA A 253 19.38 -1.79 -32.88
N LYS A 254 19.35 -2.22 -34.14
CA LYS A 254 20.08 -1.59 -35.26
C LYS A 254 19.26 -0.56 -36.03
N ASP A 255 17.96 -0.55 -35.82
CA ASP A 255 16.98 0.28 -36.52
C ASP A 255 15.88 0.74 -35.54
N MET A 256 15.18 1.82 -35.92
CA MET A 256 14.15 2.44 -35.09
C MET A 256 12.89 1.58 -34.95
N ALA A 257 12.55 0.75 -35.94
CA ALA A 257 11.39 -0.14 -35.85
C ALA A 257 11.60 -1.23 -34.77
N SER A 258 12.78 -1.86 -34.78
CA SER A 258 13.26 -2.82 -33.79
C SER A 258 13.40 -2.16 -32.42
N PHE A 259 13.89 -0.91 -32.36
CA PHE A 259 13.98 -0.15 -31.12
C PHE A 259 12.60 0.04 -30.47
N MET A 260 11.62 0.47 -31.26
CA MET A 260 10.26 0.71 -30.80
C MET A 260 9.56 -0.56 -30.29
N THR A 261 9.76 -1.69 -30.97
CA THR A 261 9.15 -2.98 -30.58
C THR A 261 9.87 -3.67 -29.42
N THR A 262 11.20 -3.50 -29.32
CA THR A 262 12.02 -4.15 -28.30
C THR A 262 11.89 -3.46 -26.95
N HIS A 263 11.86 -2.13 -26.90
CA HIS A 263 11.99 -1.40 -25.63
C HIS A 263 10.69 -0.87 -25.05
N PHE A 264 9.62 -0.80 -25.84
CA PHE A 264 8.36 -0.22 -25.39
C PHE A 264 7.28 -1.28 -25.19
N HIS A 265 6.47 -1.06 -24.17
CA HIS A 265 5.34 -1.91 -23.88
C HIS A 265 4.20 -1.69 -24.88
N ARG A 266 3.61 -2.79 -25.37
CA ARG A 266 2.41 -2.78 -26.24
C ARG A 266 2.61 -2.10 -27.60
N VAL A 267 3.85 -2.06 -28.08
CA VAL A 267 4.19 -1.58 -29.43
C VAL A 267 4.54 -2.77 -30.33
N GLY A 268 3.65 -3.10 -31.25
CA GLY A 268 3.92 -4.08 -32.31
C GLY A 268 4.47 -3.41 -33.57
N GLU A 269 4.99 -4.20 -34.50
CA GLU A 269 5.64 -3.73 -35.73
C GLU A 269 4.76 -2.75 -36.55
N LYS A 270 3.48 -3.09 -36.75
CA LYS A 270 2.53 -2.22 -37.47
C LYS A 270 2.35 -0.86 -36.81
N ILE A 271 2.28 -0.82 -35.47
CA ILE A 271 2.12 0.41 -34.69
C ILE A 271 3.42 1.22 -34.73
N ALA A 272 4.57 0.55 -34.60
CA ALA A 272 5.88 1.18 -34.70
C ALA A 272 6.07 1.87 -36.06
N GLN A 273 5.77 1.18 -37.17
CA GLN A 273 5.88 1.75 -38.51
C GLN A 273 4.96 2.97 -38.72
N LYS A 274 3.70 2.89 -38.26
CA LYS A 274 2.76 4.01 -38.31
C LYS A 274 3.27 5.22 -37.51
N PHE A 275 3.72 4.97 -36.28
CA PHE A 275 4.27 5.99 -35.40
C PHE A 275 5.49 6.67 -36.01
N LEU A 276 6.46 5.90 -36.52
CA LEU A 276 7.69 6.42 -37.13
C LEU A 276 7.38 7.27 -38.37
N LYS A 277 6.40 6.84 -39.18
CA LYS A 277 5.92 7.62 -40.32
C LYS A 277 5.31 8.96 -39.90
N GLU A 278 4.49 8.98 -38.85
CA GLU A 278 3.89 10.23 -38.32
C GLU A 278 4.94 11.15 -37.69
N ALA A 279 5.90 10.58 -36.96
CA ALA A 279 7.01 11.29 -36.35
C ALA A 279 8.08 11.75 -37.36
N LYS A 280 7.96 11.35 -38.64
CA LYS A 280 8.94 11.60 -39.71
C LYS A 280 10.34 11.09 -39.37
N ILE A 281 10.42 9.95 -38.68
CA ILE A 281 11.67 9.26 -38.35
C ILE A 281 11.82 8.09 -39.30
N ASP A 282 12.98 7.98 -39.94
CA ASP A 282 13.31 6.86 -40.81
C ASP A 282 13.34 5.55 -39.98
N PRO A 283 12.51 4.54 -40.32
CA PRO A 283 12.49 3.27 -39.61
C PRO A 283 13.84 2.54 -39.59
N ASP A 284 14.67 2.73 -40.60
CA ASP A 284 15.97 2.05 -40.74
C ASP A 284 17.12 2.83 -40.07
N LEU A 285 16.83 4.00 -39.48
CA LEU A 285 17.82 4.80 -38.77
C LEU A 285 18.34 4.05 -37.54
N ASP A 286 19.66 4.04 -37.36
CA ASP A 286 20.28 3.54 -36.13
C ASP A 286 19.88 4.44 -34.94
N PRO A 287 19.22 3.89 -33.90
CA PRO A 287 18.81 4.66 -32.72
C PRO A 287 19.97 5.42 -32.07
N LYS A 288 21.19 4.88 -32.11
CA LYS A 288 22.39 5.49 -31.51
C LYS A 288 22.85 6.75 -32.23
N ARG A 289 22.37 6.99 -33.45
CA ARG A 289 22.68 8.17 -34.26
C ARG A 289 21.70 9.32 -34.09
N LEU A 290 20.63 9.14 -33.29
CA LEU A 290 19.67 10.21 -33.00
C LEU A 290 20.36 11.40 -32.34
N ALA A 291 20.21 12.60 -32.92
CA ALA A 291 20.70 13.81 -32.29
C ALA A 291 19.78 14.22 -31.13
N SER A 292 20.31 15.04 -30.21
CA SER A 292 19.55 15.46 -29.01
C SER A 292 18.21 16.14 -29.34
N HIS A 293 18.13 16.89 -30.44
CA HIS A 293 16.90 17.54 -30.88
C HIS A 293 15.86 16.53 -31.41
N ASP A 294 16.31 15.49 -32.11
CA ASP A 294 15.44 14.40 -32.59
C ASP A 294 14.87 13.59 -31.43
N ILE A 295 15.64 13.40 -30.35
CA ILE A 295 15.15 12.72 -29.14
C ILE A 295 14.00 13.52 -28.49
N VAL A 296 14.14 14.84 -28.40
CA VAL A 296 13.07 15.70 -27.86
C VAL A 296 11.82 15.62 -28.75
N SER A 297 12.01 15.68 -30.07
CA SER A 297 10.92 15.52 -31.03
C SER A 297 10.24 14.15 -30.88
N LEU A 298 11.01 13.06 -30.79
CA LEU A 298 10.53 11.70 -30.58
C LEU A 298 9.66 11.63 -29.32
N VAL A 299 10.12 12.15 -28.18
CA VAL A 299 9.35 12.16 -26.92
C VAL A 299 8.03 12.92 -27.04
N HIS A 300 8.03 14.05 -27.74
CA HIS A 300 6.79 14.81 -27.99
C HIS A 300 5.79 13.96 -28.80
N HIS A 301 6.26 13.32 -29.87
CA HIS A 301 5.41 12.43 -30.69
C HIS A 301 4.93 11.19 -29.91
N LEU A 302 5.77 10.60 -29.06
CA LEU A 302 5.39 9.47 -28.20
C LEU A 302 4.21 9.82 -27.27
N LYS A 303 4.10 11.10 -26.87
CA LYS A 303 3.02 11.59 -26.02
C LYS A 303 1.75 11.97 -26.79
N SER A 304 1.88 12.42 -28.04
CA SER A 304 0.74 12.87 -28.84
C SER A 304 0.08 11.76 -29.67
N PHE A 305 0.82 10.72 -30.04
CA PHE A 305 0.33 9.65 -30.89
C PHE A 305 -0.80 8.86 -30.21
N LYS A 306 -1.99 8.78 -30.83
CA LYS A 306 -3.20 8.22 -30.19
C LYS A 306 -3.42 6.72 -30.43
N GLU A 307 -2.73 6.11 -31.39
CA GLU A 307 -2.95 4.69 -31.72
C GLU A 307 -2.15 3.72 -30.85
N PHE A 308 -1.41 4.20 -29.85
CA PHE A 308 -0.81 3.30 -28.87
C PHE A 308 -1.89 2.57 -28.09
N LEU A 309 -1.74 1.26 -27.97
CA LEU A 309 -2.61 0.45 -27.13
C LEU A 309 -2.40 0.84 -25.65
N PRO A 310 -3.44 0.84 -24.82
CA PRO A 310 -3.27 1.14 -23.41
C PRO A 310 -2.30 0.15 -22.74
N PRO A 311 -1.57 0.61 -21.70
CA PRO A 311 -0.71 -0.26 -20.90
C PRO A 311 -1.48 -1.46 -20.38
N ASP A 312 -0.90 -2.64 -20.54
CA ASP A 312 -1.43 -3.87 -19.96
C ASP A 312 -1.24 -3.89 -18.43
N ALA A 313 -2.18 -4.49 -17.73
CA ALA A 313 -2.20 -4.57 -16.28
C ALA A 313 -1.90 -5.97 -15.73
N SER A 314 -1.60 -6.97 -16.58
CA SER A 314 -1.21 -8.31 -16.13
C SER A 314 0.15 -8.33 -15.42
N CYS A 315 0.91 -7.22 -15.50
CA CYS A 315 2.12 -7.01 -14.72
C CYS A 315 1.84 -6.62 -13.26
N LEU A 316 0.64 -6.14 -12.97
CA LEU A 316 0.21 -5.76 -11.63
C LEU A 316 -0.21 -6.98 -10.81
N SER A 317 -0.16 -6.79 -9.50
CA SER A 317 -0.54 -7.72 -8.45
C SER A 317 -1.61 -7.02 -7.60
N PRO A 318 -2.86 -6.92 -8.07
CA PRO A 318 -3.97 -6.45 -7.24
C PRO A 318 -4.20 -7.43 -6.08
N LEU A 319 -4.88 -6.98 -5.02
CA LEU A 319 -5.22 -7.87 -3.91
C LEU A 319 -6.32 -8.85 -4.32
N GLY A 320 -7.29 -8.40 -5.12
CA GLY A 320 -8.48 -9.14 -5.50
C GLY A 320 -9.63 -8.91 -4.52
N GLU A 321 -10.86 -9.06 -5.02
CA GLU A 321 -12.09 -8.90 -4.22
C GLU A 321 -12.10 -9.84 -3.00
N GLU A 322 -11.75 -11.11 -3.20
CA GLU A 322 -11.77 -12.14 -2.15
C GLU A 322 -10.79 -11.84 -1.00
N LEU A 323 -9.54 -11.48 -1.32
CA LEU A 323 -8.53 -11.21 -0.29
C LEU A 323 -8.81 -9.89 0.42
N LEU A 324 -9.25 -8.85 -0.30
CA LEU A 324 -9.64 -7.59 0.33
C LEU A 324 -10.84 -7.78 1.26
N GLU A 325 -11.86 -8.54 0.86
CA GLU A 325 -13.00 -8.85 1.73
C GLU A 325 -12.56 -9.61 3.00
N LYS A 326 -11.72 -10.64 2.84
CA LYS A 326 -11.17 -11.41 3.97
C LYS A 326 -10.39 -10.54 4.95
N GLY A 327 -9.59 -9.61 4.44
CA GLY A 327 -8.84 -8.67 5.26
C GLY A 327 -9.73 -7.69 6.03
N VAL A 328 -10.71 -7.10 5.36
CA VAL A 328 -11.68 -6.17 5.98
C VAL A 328 -12.53 -6.87 7.04
N ARG A 329 -13.02 -8.09 6.75
CA ARG A 329 -13.82 -8.86 7.72
C ARG A 329 -13.02 -9.23 8.96
N LYS A 330 -11.75 -9.57 8.78
CA LYS A 330 -10.85 -9.94 9.88
C LYS A 330 -10.59 -8.78 10.83
N GLU A 331 -10.27 -7.59 10.30
CA GLU A 331 -9.77 -6.48 11.11
C GLU A 331 -10.87 -5.52 11.61
N LEU A 332 -12.06 -5.51 10.98
CA LEU A 332 -13.19 -4.62 11.34
C LEU A 332 -14.45 -5.37 11.77
N THR A 333 -14.51 -6.70 11.61
CA THR A 333 -15.66 -7.57 11.91
C THR A 333 -17.02 -6.93 11.60
N PRO A 334 -17.27 -6.45 10.38
CA PRO A 334 -18.45 -5.66 10.07
C PRO A 334 -19.69 -6.54 9.86
N GLU A 335 -20.88 -5.97 10.05
CA GLU A 335 -22.16 -6.62 9.72
C GLU A 335 -22.32 -6.77 8.20
N PHE A 336 -21.86 -5.78 7.46
CA PHE A 336 -21.90 -5.74 6.00
C PHE A 336 -20.55 -5.34 5.44
N VAL A 337 -20.13 -6.03 4.37
CA VAL A 337 -19.01 -5.63 3.54
C VAL A 337 -19.35 -5.85 2.07
N ALA A 338 -18.92 -4.91 1.24
CA ALA A 338 -18.92 -5.09 -0.21
C ALA A 338 -17.60 -4.59 -0.78
N VAL A 339 -17.11 -5.30 -1.79
CA VAL A 339 -15.85 -5.00 -2.49
C VAL A 339 -16.13 -4.79 -3.97
N ASP A 340 -15.33 -3.94 -4.61
CA ASP A 340 -15.34 -3.68 -6.05
C ASP A 340 -13.90 -3.55 -6.54
N GLN A 341 -13.50 -4.42 -7.47
CA GLN A 341 -12.26 -4.26 -8.22
C GLN A 341 -12.56 -3.68 -9.60
N ARG A 342 -12.05 -2.47 -9.85
CA ARG A 342 -12.22 -1.81 -11.15
C ARG A 342 -11.43 -2.51 -12.25
N LYS A 343 -11.90 -2.35 -13.47
CA LYS A 343 -11.11 -2.70 -14.65
C LYS A 343 -9.83 -1.86 -14.67
N PRO A 344 -8.72 -2.40 -15.19
CA PRO A 344 -7.49 -1.63 -15.28
C PRO A 344 -7.66 -0.37 -16.11
N ALA A 345 -7.06 0.71 -15.62
CA ALA A 345 -6.98 1.99 -16.29
C ALA A 345 -5.51 2.42 -16.43
N ALA A 346 -5.25 3.55 -17.08
CA ALA A 346 -3.90 4.07 -17.24
C ALA A 346 -3.86 5.57 -17.03
N TYR A 347 -2.75 6.06 -16.47
CA TYR A 347 -2.45 7.49 -16.36
C TYR A 347 -0.99 7.70 -16.72
N SER A 348 -0.68 8.71 -17.54
CA SER A 348 0.70 9.05 -17.92
C SER A 348 1.59 7.84 -18.34
N GLY A 349 1.01 6.83 -19.02
CA GLY A 349 1.71 5.61 -19.44
C GLY A 349 1.87 4.50 -18.39
N PHE A 350 1.33 4.67 -17.18
CA PHE A 350 1.35 3.65 -16.13
C PHE A 350 -0.04 3.01 -15.98
N SER A 351 -0.13 1.69 -16.07
CA SER A 351 -1.36 0.95 -15.72
C SER A 351 -1.61 1.02 -14.22
N PHE A 352 -2.88 1.12 -13.84
CA PHE A 352 -3.32 1.05 -12.47
C PHE A 352 -4.66 0.33 -12.33
N ILE A 353 -4.90 -0.22 -11.15
CA ILE A 353 -6.17 -0.83 -10.74
C ILE A 353 -6.58 -0.15 -9.43
N VAL A 354 -7.87 0.18 -9.33
CA VAL A 354 -8.49 0.67 -8.09
C VAL A 354 -9.33 -0.45 -7.52
N GLU A 355 -9.09 -0.74 -6.25
CA GLU A 355 -9.88 -1.69 -5.46
C GLU A 355 -10.48 -0.92 -4.30
N THR A 356 -11.79 -1.00 -4.12
CA THR A 356 -12.45 -0.36 -2.98
C THR A 356 -13.29 -1.36 -2.20
N ALA A 357 -13.45 -1.10 -0.91
CA ALA A 357 -14.40 -1.81 -0.07
C ALA A 357 -15.16 -0.84 0.84
N ILE A 358 -16.39 -1.20 1.18
CA ILE A 358 -17.22 -0.49 2.16
C ILE A 358 -17.61 -1.47 3.23
N ALA A 359 -17.45 -1.09 4.49
CA ALA A 359 -17.81 -1.87 5.66
C ALA A 359 -18.73 -1.07 6.58
N TYR A 360 -19.75 -1.72 7.12
CA TYR A 360 -20.77 -1.12 7.98
C TYR A 360 -21.08 -2.02 9.18
N GLY A 361 -21.23 -1.42 10.36
CA GLY A 361 -21.52 -2.12 11.62
C GLY A 361 -20.31 -2.81 12.25
N GLY A 362 -20.54 -3.56 13.34
CA GLY A 362 -19.48 -4.30 14.03
C GLY A 362 -18.52 -3.41 14.84
N GLU A 363 -17.21 -3.56 14.60
CA GLU A 363 -16.18 -2.70 15.22
C GLU A 363 -16.04 -1.34 14.51
N VAL A 364 -16.76 -1.13 13.40
CA VAL A 364 -16.91 0.18 12.77
C VAL A 364 -17.90 0.99 13.60
N GLN A 365 -17.41 1.62 14.68
CA GLN A 365 -18.25 2.33 15.65
C GLN A 365 -18.08 3.86 15.62
N ARG A 366 -17.04 4.36 14.93
CA ARG A 366 -16.81 5.81 14.85
C ARG A 366 -17.90 6.44 13.97
N PRO A 367 -18.67 7.42 14.49
CA PRO A 367 -19.71 8.06 13.71
C PRO A 367 -19.11 8.78 12.51
N GLY A 368 -19.75 8.61 11.35
CA GLY A 368 -19.28 9.14 10.09
C GLY A 368 -18.38 8.18 9.32
N ILE A 369 -17.55 8.75 8.44
CA ILE A 369 -16.79 8.01 7.46
C ILE A 369 -15.35 7.87 7.92
N GLU A 370 -14.90 6.64 8.15
CA GLU A 370 -13.51 6.31 8.39
C GLU A 370 -12.86 5.84 7.09
N LEU A 371 -11.81 6.54 6.63
CA LEU A 371 -11.14 6.23 5.36
C LEU A 371 -9.80 5.52 5.59
N TYR A 372 -9.69 4.32 5.03
CA TYR A 372 -8.46 3.54 4.95
C TYR A 372 -7.88 3.62 3.55
N ARG A 373 -6.66 4.16 3.42
CA ARG A 373 -6.00 4.41 2.13
C ARG A 373 -4.80 3.51 1.97
N PHE A 374 -4.70 2.90 0.80
CA PHE A 374 -3.61 2.00 0.45
C PHE A 374 -3.06 2.33 -0.92
N ALA A 375 -1.73 2.30 -1.05
CA ALA A 375 -1.05 2.39 -2.33
C ALA A 375 -0.02 1.26 -2.44
N ASN A 376 -0.15 0.40 -3.46
CA ASN A 376 0.67 -0.82 -3.61
C ASN A 376 0.76 -1.63 -2.30
N ARG A 377 -0.38 -1.81 -1.61
CA ARG A 377 -0.48 -2.48 -0.29
C ARG A 377 0.30 -1.82 0.85
N ILE A 378 0.62 -0.54 0.73
CA ILE A 378 1.16 0.29 1.83
C ILE A 378 0.02 1.09 2.44
N PRO A 379 -0.23 1.00 3.76
CA PRO A 379 -1.13 1.90 4.47
C PRO A 379 -0.64 3.35 4.46
N LEU A 380 -1.52 4.29 4.11
CA LEU A 380 -1.23 5.72 4.09
C LEU A 380 -1.85 6.40 5.32
N LEU A 381 -1.04 6.62 6.37
CA LEU A 381 -1.54 7.06 7.69
C LEU A 381 -1.50 8.58 7.95
N TYR A 382 -0.84 9.34 7.08
CA TYR A 382 -0.62 10.79 7.23
C TYR A 382 -1.28 11.55 6.07
N ASP A 383 -1.55 12.84 6.28
CA ASP A 383 -2.06 13.78 5.28
C ASP A 383 -3.33 13.34 4.52
N GLU A 384 -4.26 12.70 5.24
CA GLU A 384 -5.52 12.20 4.70
C GLU A 384 -6.32 13.26 3.94
N ALA A 385 -6.42 14.47 4.49
CA ALA A 385 -7.18 15.57 3.89
C ALA A 385 -6.65 16.01 2.51
N SER A 386 -5.38 15.73 2.20
CA SER A 386 -4.75 16.08 0.92
C SER A 386 -4.84 14.97 -0.14
N ASP A 387 -5.36 13.80 0.23
CA ASP A 387 -5.45 12.64 -0.66
C ASP A 387 -6.64 12.75 -1.62
N VAL A 388 -6.43 12.31 -2.87
CA VAL A 388 -7.50 12.23 -3.88
C VAL A 388 -8.69 11.40 -3.39
N SER A 389 -8.44 10.34 -2.60
CA SER A 389 -9.48 9.48 -2.05
C SER A 389 -10.39 10.25 -1.08
N TRP A 390 -9.81 11.11 -0.24
CA TRP A 390 -10.58 11.97 0.67
C TRP A 390 -11.39 13.01 -0.10
N LYS A 391 -10.79 13.65 -1.12
CA LYS A 391 -11.52 14.58 -2.01
C LYS A 391 -12.75 13.92 -2.63
N VAL A 392 -12.61 12.70 -3.16
CA VAL A 392 -13.72 11.94 -3.76
C VAL A 392 -14.83 11.70 -2.74
N ILE A 393 -14.48 11.13 -1.58
CA ILE A 393 -15.44 10.70 -0.55
C ILE A 393 -16.15 11.88 0.12
N SER A 394 -15.41 12.95 0.42
CA SER A 394 -15.95 14.13 1.12
C SER A 394 -16.71 15.09 0.21
N THR A 395 -16.26 15.25 -1.04
CA THR A 395 -16.72 16.35 -1.92
C THR A 395 -17.58 15.86 -3.09
N LEU A 396 -17.23 14.71 -3.70
CA LEU A 396 -17.85 14.27 -4.96
C LEU A 396 -19.02 13.29 -4.77
N ILE A 397 -19.18 12.75 -3.56
CA ILE A 397 -20.23 11.78 -3.23
C ILE A 397 -21.28 12.41 -2.33
N ASN A 398 -22.53 12.38 -2.78
CA ASN A 398 -23.67 12.76 -1.97
C ASN A 398 -24.25 11.53 -1.24
N TRP A 399 -23.80 11.30 -0.01
CA TRP A 399 -24.20 10.17 0.83
C TRP A 399 -25.71 10.10 1.11
N ARG A 400 -26.38 11.26 1.15
CA ARG A 400 -27.85 11.32 1.36
C ARG A 400 -28.62 10.66 0.22
N HIS A 401 -28.12 10.72 -1.03
CA HIS A 401 -28.74 10.03 -2.17
C HIS A 401 -28.72 8.50 -2.00
N TYR A 402 -27.78 7.98 -1.22
CA TYR A 402 -27.67 6.56 -0.88
C TYR A 402 -28.36 6.20 0.44
N LYS A 403 -29.17 7.11 1.00
CA LYS A 403 -29.85 6.93 2.30
C LYS A 403 -28.88 6.69 3.46
N ILE A 404 -27.65 7.18 3.35
CA ILE A 404 -26.64 7.11 4.40
C ILE A 404 -26.61 8.46 5.08
N ALA A 405 -27.03 8.51 6.34
CA ALA A 405 -26.96 9.70 7.16
C ALA A 405 -25.50 9.94 7.63
N PRO A 406 -25.09 11.19 7.89
CA PRO A 406 -23.71 11.51 8.30
C PRO A 406 -23.24 10.81 9.57
N GLU A 407 -24.16 10.37 10.44
CA GLU A 407 -23.88 9.73 11.71
C GLU A 407 -23.64 8.22 11.57
N VAL A 408 -24.01 7.64 10.42
CA VAL A 408 -23.88 6.21 10.14
C VAL A 408 -22.39 5.85 10.09
N PRO A 409 -21.91 4.94 10.95
CA PRO A 409 -20.50 4.58 10.98
C PRO A 409 -20.19 3.68 9.79
N ILE A 410 -19.40 4.19 8.84
CA ILE A 410 -18.94 3.44 7.67
C ILE A 410 -17.43 3.52 7.55
N ALA A 411 -16.81 2.40 7.21
CA ALA A 411 -15.41 2.34 6.84
C ALA A 411 -15.30 2.19 5.32
N ILE A 412 -14.54 3.06 4.69
CA ILE A 412 -14.25 3.00 3.25
C ILE A 412 -12.78 2.70 3.08
N ILE A 413 -12.50 1.65 2.33
CA ILE A 413 -11.17 1.22 1.98
C ILE A 413 -10.93 1.56 0.51
N VAL A 414 -9.83 2.24 0.22
CA VAL A 414 -9.39 2.55 -1.15
C VAL A 414 -7.96 2.08 -1.33
N HIS A 415 -7.75 1.17 -2.29
CA HIS A 415 -6.45 0.66 -2.66
C HIS A 415 -6.13 0.99 -4.12
N LEU A 416 -5.02 1.70 -4.34
CA LEU A 416 -4.47 1.98 -5.66
C LEU A 416 -3.25 1.09 -5.91
N CYS A 417 -3.31 0.31 -6.98
CA CYS A 417 -2.26 -0.61 -7.40
C CYS A 417 -1.68 -0.15 -8.73
N SER A 418 -0.38 0.13 -8.82
CA SER A 418 0.29 0.56 -10.06
C SER A 418 1.80 0.28 -10.06
N THR A 419 2.40 0.24 -11.25
CA THR A 419 3.87 0.21 -11.40
C THR A 419 4.54 1.49 -10.90
N LYS A 420 3.80 2.61 -10.90
CA LYS A 420 4.22 3.87 -10.30
C LYS A 420 3.01 4.49 -9.64
N ILE A 421 3.11 4.85 -8.37
CA ILE A 421 2.05 5.59 -7.68
C ILE A 421 2.34 7.10 -7.81
N PRO A 422 1.35 7.94 -8.13
CA PRO A 422 1.56 9.38 -8.26
C PRO A 422 1.57 10.03 -6.87
N TYR A 423 2.57 9.74 -6.04
CA TYR A 423 2.75 10.42 -4.76
C TYR A 423 3.08 11.90 -4.96
N LYS A 424 2.58 12.78 -4.09
CA LYS A 424 2.95 14.20 -4.09
C LYS A 424 4.16 14.49 -3.18
N SER A 425 4.36 13.70 -2.13
CA SER A 425 5.52 13.78 -1.22
C SER A 425 6.48 12.60 -1.39
N VAL A 426 7.77 12.82 -1.07
CA VAL A 426 8.80 11.75 -1.07
C VAL A 426 8.51 10.69 0.00
N GLY A 427 7.87 11.10 1.11
CA GLY A 427 7.49 10.23 2.23
C GLY A 427 6.35 9.24 1.94
N LYS A 428 5.75 9.31 0.73
CA LYS A 428 4.63 8.48 0.28
C LYS A 428 3.40 8.57 1.18
N GLU A 429 3.01 9.78 1.58
CA GLU A 429 1.93 9.95 2.58
C GLU A 429 0.54 10.01 1.93
N PHE A 430 0.44 10.48 0.68
CA PHE A 430 -0.85 10.60 -0.02
C PHE A 430 -0.70 10.57 -1.54
N ILE A 431 -1.78 10.20 -2.20
CA ILE A 431 -1.91 10.07 -3.65
C ILE A 431 -2.32 11.43 -4.24
N ALA A 432 -1.61 11.88 -5.27
CA ALA A 432 -1.91 13.12 -5.97
C ALA A 432 -3.22 13.05 -6.76
N ASP A 433 -3.85 14.21 -6.87
CA ASP A 433 -5.08 14.41 -7.62
C ASP A 433 -4.83 14.28 -9.15
N ARG A 434 -5.08 13.08 -9.67
CA ARG A 434 -5.02 12.77 -11.10
C ARG A 434 -6.45 12.48 -11.59
N PRO A 435 -6.94 13.14 -12.65
CA PRO A 435 -8.32 12.99 -13.12
C PRO A 435 -8.71 11.52 -13.40
N GLU A 436 -7.80 10.73 -13.96
CA GLU A 436 -8.04 9.32 -14.28
C GLU A 436 -8.21 8.48 -13.01
N VAL A 437 -7.39 8.74 -11.99
CA VAL A 437 -7.45 8.05 -10.69
C VAL A 437 -8.71 8.47 -9.92
N GLU A 438 -8.98 9.78 -9.85
CA GLU A 438 -10.18 10.34 -9.22
C GLU A 438 -11.46 9.71 -9.79
N ARG A 439 -11.55 9.65 -11.13
CA ARG A 439 -12.71 9.10 -11.83
C ARG A 439 -12.96 7.64 -11.47
N GLU A 440 -11.92 6.81 -11.43
CA GLU A 440 -12.08 5.39 -11.12
C GLU A 440 -12.40 5.15 -9.64
N ILE A 441 -11.81 5.91 -8.70
CA ILE A 441 -12.19 5.87 -7.28
C ILE A 441 -13.67 6.27 -7.14
N LEU A 442 -14.08 7.38 -7.74
CA LEU A 442 -15.47 7.86 -7.69
C LEU A 442 -16.46 6.83 -8.20
N ASN A 443 -16.17 6.18 -9.33
CA ASN A 443 -17.05 5.16 -9.90
C ASN A 443 -17.14 3.92 -9.01
N SER A 444 -16.02 3.48 -8.44
CA SER A 444 -15.96 2.32 -7.53
C SER A 444 -16.75 2.58 -6.25
N VAL A 445 -16.54 3.72 -5.59
CA VAL A 445 -17.26 4.06 -4.37
C VAL A 445 -18.77 4.25 -4.63
N ARG A 446 -19.17 4.79 -5.78
CA ARG A 446 -20.59 4.87 -6.17
C ARG A 446 -21.24 3.48 -6.28
N GLU A 447 -20.53 2.52 -6.85
CA GLU A 447 -21.03 1.13 -6.95
C GLU A 447 -21.23 0.51 -5.57
N LEU A 448 -20.26 0.69 -4.67
CA LEU A 448 -20.36 0.22 -3.29
C LEU A 448 -21.45 0.92 -2.49
N ALA A 449 -21.62 2.24 -2.66
CA ALA A 449 -22.66 3.00 -2.00
C ALA A 449 -24.07 2.52 -2.40
N ARG A 450 -24.28 2.07 -3.64
CA ARG A 450 -25.54 1.43 -4.06
C ARG A 450 -25.77 0.11 -3.31
N LYS A 451 -24.76 -0.75 -3.23
CA LYS A 451 -24.84 -2.04 -2.50
C LYS A 451 -25.17 -1.82 -1.02
N LEU A 452 -24.49 -0.86 -0.37
CA LEU A 452 -24.78 -0.51 1.02
C LEU A 452 -26.18 0.08 1.20
N SER A 453 -26.63 0.94 0.28
CA SER A 453 -27.97 1.53 0.33
C SER A 453 -29.09 0.47 0.31
N LEU A 454 -28.91 -0.58 -0.49
CA LEU A 454 -29.82 -1.73 -0.53
C LEU A 454 -29.84 -2.47 0.80
N PHE A 455 -28.67 -2.72 1.40
CA PHE A 455 -28.56 -3.38 2.69
C PHE A 455 -29.23 -2.57 3.81
N ILE A 456 -28.93 -1.27 3.93
CA ILE A 456 -29.55 -0.38 4.92
C ILE A 456 -31.07 -0.31 4.71
N SER A 457 -31.53 -0.21 3.46
CA SER A 457 -32.96 -0.19 3.16
C SER A 457 -33.66 -1.48 3.58
N ARG A 458 -33.01 -2.64 3.38
CA ARG A 458 -33.53 -3.94 3.82
C ARG A 458 -33.59 -4.00 5.34
N LYS A 459 -32.50 -3.67 6.04
CA LYS A 459 -32.43 -3.64 7.52
C LYS A 459 -33.51 -2.74 8.13
N ALA A 460 -33.66 -1.52 7.61
CA ALA A 460 -34.71 -0.60 8.05
C ALA A 460 -36.14 -1.07 7.72
N SER A 461 -36.33 -1.94 6.72
CA SER A 461 -37.64 -2.56 6.47
C SER A 461 -37.96 -3.62 7.52
N VAL A 462 -37.00 -4.49 7.81
CA VAL A 462 -37.12 -5.55 8.83
C VAL A 462 -37.39 -4.94 10.20
N GLU A 463 -36.66 -3.89 10.56
CA GLU A 463 -36.84 -3.21 11.85
C GLU A 463 -38.23 -2.58 11.99
N ARG A 464 -38.74 -1.93 10.93
CA ARG A 464 -40.11 -1.39 10.91
C ARG A 464 -41.18 -2.48 10.98
N GLU A 465 -40.94 -3.65 10.39
CA GLU A 465 -41.86 -4.79 10.47
C GLU A 465 -41.90 -5.38 11.88
N LYS A 466 -40.72 -5.50 12.51
CA LYS A 466 -40.59 -5.93 13.90
C LYS A 466 -41.26 -4.96 14.87
N GLU A 467 -41.03 -3.66 14.73
CA GLU A 467 -41.71 -2.63 15.54
C GLU A 467 -43.24 -2.71 15.39
N LYS A 468 -43.74 -2.86 14.16
CA LYS A 468 -45.17 -3.07 13.92
C LYS A 468 -45.68 -4.32 14.61
N PHE A 469 -44.97 -5.44 14.49
CA PHE A 469 -45.34 -6.71 15.13
C PHE A 469 -45.38 -6.58 16.66
N ASP A 470 -44.39 -5.92 17.27
CA ASP A 470 -44.34 -5.67 18.71
C ASP A 470 -45.52 -4.81 19.19
N ILE A 471 -45.86 -3.76 18.43
CA ILE A 471 -47.04 -2.93 18.68
C ILE A 471 -48.31 -3.79 18.59
N PHE A 472 -48.49 -4.57 17.52
CA PHE A 472 -49.68 -5.41 17.37
C PHE A 472 -49.78 -6.43 18.51
N THR A 473 -48.70 -7.12 18.87
CA THR A 473 -48.66 -8.08 19.97
C THR A 473 -49.08 -7.44 21.31
N LYS A 474 -48.68 -6.19 21.55
CA LYS A 474 -49.00 -5.46 22.79
C LYS A 474 -50.45 -4.94 22.85
N TYR A 475 -50.99 -4.46 21.73
CA TYR A 475 -52.28 -3.76 21.71
C TYR A 475 -53.46 -4.64 21.25
N MET A 476 -53.23 -5.63 20.39
CA MET A 476 -54.29 -6.48 19.83
C MET A 476 -55.09 -7.26 20.90
N PRO A 477 -54.46 -7.83 21.95
CA PRO A 477 -55.21 -8.47 23.05
C PRO A 477 -56.11 -7.49 23.78
N LYS A 478 -55.65 -6.24 23.99
CA LYS A 478 -56.42 -5.20 24.67
C LYS A 478 -57.63 -4.77 23.84
N ILE A 479 -57.44 -4.60 22.53
CA ILE A 479 -58.53 -4.27 21.61
C ILE A 479 -59.58 -5.40 21.62
N ALA A 480 -59.15 -6.66 21.49
CA ALA A 480 -60.07 -7.81 21.53
C ALA A 480 -60.89 -7.84 22.83
N HIS A 481 -60.24 -7.62 23.97
CA HIS A 481 -60.90 -7.60 25.28
C HIS A 481 -61.91 -6.45 25.42
N PHE A 482 -61.51 -5.22 25.09
CA PHE A 482 -62.40 -4.06 25.19
C PHE A 482 -63.57 -4.13 24.20
N SER A 483 -63.35 -4.63 22.99
CA SER A 483 -64.40 -4.85 22.00
C SER A 483 -65.38 -5.94 22.44
N ALA A 484 -64.91 -7.06 23.02
CA ALA A 484 -65.78 -8.11 23.55
C ALA A 484 -66.67 -7.60 24.69
N LYS A 485 -66.07 -6.82 25.61
CA LYS A 485 -66.77 -6.17 26.71
C LYS A 485 -67.85 -5.18 26.23
N LEU A 486 -67.53 -4.34 25.25
CA LEU A 486 -68.50 -3.38 24.67
C LEU A 486 -69.67 -4.07 23.98
N ALA A 487 -69.40 -5.19 23.30
CA ALA A 487 -70.41 -5.98 22.60
C ALA A 487 -71.20 -6.94 23.50
N GLY A 488 -70.96 -6.94 24.82
CA GLY A 488 -71.62 -7.83 25.78
C GLY A 488 -71.28 -9.31 25.62
N LYS A 489 -70.16 -9.65 24.98
CA LYS A 489 -69.71 -11.04 24.78
C LYS A 489 -68.76 -11.47 25.91
N SER A 490 -68.91 -12.70 26.40
CA SER A 490 -68.08 -13.25 27.49
C SER A 490 -66.72 -13.78 27.04
N LYS A 491 -66.53 -13.98 25.73
CA LYS A 491 -65.31 -14.57 25.16
C LYS A 491 -64.65 -13.60 24.21
N ASP A 492 -63.37 -13.36 24.43
CA ASP A 492 -62.54 -12.54 23.57
C ASP A 492 -62.41 -13.17 22.17
N ALA A 493 -62.29 -12.32 21.14
CA ALA A 493 -62.05 -12.79 19.78
C ALA A 493 -60.68 -13.47 19.69
N ASN A 494 -60.58 -14.57 18.93
CA ASN A 494 -59.30 -15.24 18.71
C ASN A 494 -58.39 -14.38 17.82
N ILE A 495 -57.31 -13.85 18.40
CA ILE A 495 -56.33 -12.98 17.73
C ILE A 495 -55.15 -13.78 17.12
N GLU A 496 -55.00 -15.06 17.43
CA GLU A 496 -53.90 -15.90 16.92
C GLU A 496 -53.81 -15.95 15.38
N PRO A 497 -54.92 -16.01 14.62
CA PRO A 497 -54.85 -16.01 13.15
C PRO A 497 -54.30 -14.70 12.58
N LEU A 498 -54.61 -13.57 13.23
CA LEU A 498 -54.14 -12.25 12.83
C LEU A 498 -52.66 -12.09 13.16
N LEU A 499 -52.22 -12.51 14.34
CA LEU A 499 -50.81 -12.51 14.72
C LEU A 499 -49.98 -13.45 13.83
N LYS A 500 -50.51 -14.62 13.46
CA LYS A 500 -49.85 -15.54 12.51
C LYS A 500 -49.69 -14.94 11.12
N ASN A 501 -50.69 -14.24 10.60
CA ASN A 501 -50.59 -13.58 9.30
C ASN A 501 -49.57 -12.44 9.28
N ILE A 502 -49.37 -11.77 10.42
CA ILE A 502 -48.33 -10.72 10.55
C ILE A 502 -46.95 -11.37 10.76
N SER A 503 -46.85 -12.52 11.45
CA SER A 503 -45.58 -13.24 11.65
C SER A 503 -45.01 -13.88 10.38
N LYS A 504 -45.84 -14.26 9.41
CA LYS A 504 -45.39 -14.83 8.12
C LYS A 504 -44.66 -13.84 7.20
N LEU A 505 -44.46 -12.61 7.66
CA LEU A 505 -43.66 -11.59 6.99
C LEU A 505 -42.23 -11.49 7.54
N ASP A 506 -41.82 -12.35 8.48
CA ASP A 506 -40.42 -12.47 8.90
C ASP A 506 -39.56 -12.95 7.71
N PRO A 507 -38.55 -12.19 7.26
CA PRO A 507 -37.76 -12.52 6.07
C PRO A 507 -36.56 -13.44 6.37
N GLU A 508 -36.71 -14.39 7.29
CA GLU A 508 -35.74 -15.47 7.52
C GLU A 508 -36.02 -16.76 6.71
N ASP A 509 -37.09 -16.80 5.90
CA ASP A 509 -37.28 -17.81 4.84
C ASP A 509 -36.78 -17.34 3.46
#